data_AF-A0A1V2ID60-F1
#
_entry.id   AF-A0A1V2ID60-F1
#
_cell.length_a   1.000
_cell.length_b   1.000
_cell.length_c   1.000
_cell.angle_alpha   90.00
_cell.angle_beta   90.00
_cell.angle_gamma   90.00
#
_symmetry.space_group_name_H-M   'P 1'
#
loop_
_entity.id
_entity.type
_entity.pdbx_description
1 polymer ?
#
loop_
_entity_poly.entity_id
_entity_poly.type
_entity_poly.pdbx_seq_one_letter_code
_entity_poly.pdbx_strand_id
1 'polypeptide(L)'
;MTGYPSAEDYIKAVQRPDLVFDRPELTGARFDVHPMLGIPVPASGSTAVVFRATVGGTAQALRFFTREDASTQQRYTALNAWFTERGLTDDVASCRWVNDAILVNGRRWPMVQMEWVDGHPLDQHVEDLVQTGDRVALGKLAYSWRDLLRRTQGAQFAHGDLQHGNVLVDTDSRLRLVDFDSSWIVPFTGFPPPSEGGHRNYQPENRVWGPWMDTFPGLVIYLSLLALARDPKQWEQLNDGENLLFGHQDYLPPHRTEAWSWVERLHDPEVDQLAARLRACCAPSWTATGDLEELIAAPVPWWTRTVTHPSVGPAAGTPVGAPVGTPPAPGPGSTTAPPWPRRQPDPQPAGRPGPQPTGPSGWWQQQPGPRTGPAQPAPTQPTAPPPAAARPIPSRPAPARAGGMGGPARTAGLYLAAMVAATVVWAVALALIAVLLHLAGLPPAAGSIIAALVALVPALMVFRRVVRRRRRRPPGKTP
;
A
#
# COMPACT_ATOMS: atom_id res chain seq x y z
N MET A 1 10.60 -37.53 -1.84
CA MET A 1 9.83 -36.52 -2.57
C MET A 1 10.55 -35.19 -2.40
N THR A 2 11.35 -34.76 -3.39
CA THR A 2 12.13 -33.53 -3.28
C THR A 2 11.22 -32.34 -3.60
N GLY A 3 10.89 -31.56 -2.57
CA GLY A 3 10.04 -30.38 -2.66
C GLY A 3 10.68 -29.24 -3.47
N TYR A 4 9.95 -28.13 -3.56
CA TYR A 4 10.48 -26.88 -4.13
C TYR A 4 11.77 -26.44 -3.41
N PRO A 5 12.70 -25.75 -4.11
CA PRO A 5 13.90 -25.22 -3.48
C PRO A 5 13.55 -24.17 -2.43
N SER A 6 14.37 -24.10 -1.38
CA SER A 6 14.25 -23.06 -0.37
C SER A 6 14.75 -21.71 -0.90
N ALA A 7 14.40 -20.63 -0.19
CA ALA A 7 14.98 -19.30 -0.45
C ALA A 7 16.52 -19.33 -0.42
N GLU A 8 17.11 -20.09 0.51
CA GLU A 8 18.56 -20.23 0.65
C GLU A 8 19.19 -20.95 -0.56
N ASP A 9 18.51 -21.97 -1.09
CA ASP A 9 18.97 -22.68 -2.31
C ASP A 9 19.04 -21.72 -3.50
N TYR A 10 18.03 -20.86 -3.66
CA TYR A 10 18.04 -19.84 -4.70
C TYR A 10 19.14 -18.79 -4.48
N ILE A 11 19.32 -18.29 -3.25
CA ILE A 11 20.41 -17.35 -2.93
C ILE A 11 21.78 -17.95 -3.27
N LYS A 12 21.99 -19.25 -3.03
CA LYS A 12 23.22 -19.95 -3.42
C LYS A 12 23.35 -20.06 -4.94
N ALA A 13 22.29 -20.44 -5.63
CA ALA A 13 22.29 -20.63 -7.08
C ALA A 13 22.60 -19.33 -7.83
N VAL A 14 21.93 -18.23 -7.49
CA VAL A 14 22.05 -16.95 -8.22
C VAL A 14 23.41 -16.25 -8.02
N GLN A 15 24.26 -16.73 -7.11
CA GLN A 15 25.65 -16.26 -6.99
C GLN A 15 26.54 -16.71 -8.17
N ARG A 16 26.13 -17.75 -8.91
CA ARG A 16 26.81 -18.23 -10.13
C ARG A 16 25.84 -18.32 -11.32
N PRO A 17 25.34 -17.17 -11.84
CA PRO A 17 24.40 -17.15 -12.96
C PRO A 17 24.91 -17.92 -14.19
N ASP A 18 26.23 -17.90 -14.40
CA ASP A 18 26.92 -18.61 -15.47
C ASP A 18 26.79 -20.14 -15.42
N LEU A 19 26.51 -20.70 -14.23
CA LEU A 19 26.36 -22.14 -14.02
C LEU A 19 24.89 -22.57 -13.93
N VAL A 20 23.99 -21.67 -13.54
CA VAL A 20 22.60 -22.04 -13.20
C VAL A 20 21.60 -21.67 -14.29
N PHE A 21 21.92 -20.73 -15.17
CA PHE A 21 21.10 -20.38 -16.34
C PHE A 21 21.70 -20.95 -17.63
N ASP A 22 20.84 -21.31 -18.60
CA ASP A 22 21.26 -21.73 -19.95
C ASP A 22 21.00 -20.70 -21.04
N ARG A 23 20.23 -19.64 -20.71
CA ARG A 23 19.91 -18.58 -21.67
C ARG A 23 21.02 -17.54 -21.68
N PRO A 24 21.57 -17.16 -22.85
CA PRO A 24 22.70 -16.23 -22.96
C PRO A 24 22.49 -14.90 -22.23
N GLU A 25 21.27 -14.37 -22.22
CA GLU A 25 20.96 -13.12 -21.54
C GLU A 25 20.99 -13.25 -20.00
N LEU A 26 20.69 -14.44 -19.46
CA LEU A 26 20.62 -14.70 -18.02
C LEU A 26 21.95 -15.17 -17.44
N THR A 27 22.82 -15.81 -18.23
CA THR A 27 24.16 -16.21 -17.77
C THR A 27 25.02 -14.98 -17.40
N GLY A 28 24.77 -13.84 -18.04
CA GLY A 28 25.38 -12.55 -17.72
C GLY A 28 24.63 -11.71 -16.67
N ALA A 29 23.58 -12.25 -16.03
CA ALA A 29 22.76 -11.51 -15.08
C ALA A 29 23.58 -11.04 -13.86
N ARG A 30 23.36 -9.79 -13.44
CA ARG A 30 24.00 -9.22 -12.24
C ARG A 30 22.95 -8.94 -11.18
N PHE A 31 22.97 -9.72 -10.11
CA PHE A 31 22.02 -9.62 -9.01
C PHE A 31 22.40 -8.49 -8.05
N ASP A 32 21.40 -7.79 -7.52
CA ASP A 32 21.61 -6.81 -6.45
C ASP A 32 22.03 -7.55 -5.16
N VAL A 33 23.12 -7.07 -4.55
CA VAL A 33 23.73 -7.70 -3.38
C VAL A 33 23.71 -6.78 -2.17
N HIS A 34 23.74 -7.37 -0.98
CA HIS A 34 23.85 -6.63 0.27
C HIS A 34 25.18 -5.87 0.31
N PRO A 35 25.19 -4.53 0.54
CA PRO A 35 26.41 -3.72 0.45
C PRO A 35 27.57 -4.19 1.32
N MET A 36 27.28 -4.80 2.47
CA MET A 36 28.31 -5.28 3.40
C MET A 36 28.64 -6.76 3.25
N LEU A 37 27.69 -7.59 2.79
CA LEU A 37 27.85 -9.04 2.79
C LEU A 37 28.19 -9.58 1.40
N GLY A 38 27.93 -8.80 0.34
CA GLY A 38 28.17 -9.22 -1.04
C GLY A 38 27.26 -10.37 -1.51
N ILE A 39 26.24 -10.73 -0.74
CA ILE A 39 25.29 -11.80 -1.07
C ILE A 39 24.02 -11.24 -1.71
N PRO A 40 23.41 -11.94 -2.68
CA PRO A 40 22.13 -11.55 -3.26
C PRO A 40 21.04 -11.42 -2.20
N VAL A 41 20.28 -10.33 -2.26
CA VAL A 41 19.19 -10.06 -1.30
C VAL A 41 17.85 -10.24 -2.00
N PRO A 42 17.12 -11.34 -1.74
CA PRO A 42 15.78 -11.47 -2.25
C PRO A 42 14.80 -10.62 -1.43
N ALA A 43 13.77 -10.17 -2.11
CA ALA A 43 12.47 -9.94 -1.50
C ALA A 43 11.78 -11.29 -1.29
N SER A 44 11.49 -11.64 -0.03
CA SER A 44 10.82 -12.89 0.30
C SER A 44 9.31 -12.70 0.33
N GLY A 45 8.62 -13.41 -0.55
CA GLY A 45 7.17 -13.58 -0.50
C GLY A 45 6.79 -14.88 0.21
N SER A 46 5.49 -15.13 0.32
CA SER A 46 5.00 -16.34 0.98
C SER A 46 5.21 -17.59 0.13
N THR A 47 5.12 -17.52 -1.21
CA THR A 47 5.26 -18.63 -2.18
C THR A 47 6.55 -18.61 -3.01
N ALA A 48 7.28 -17.50 -2.98
CA ALA A 48 8.37 -17.25 -3.90
C ALA A 48 9.41 -16.28 -3.31
N VAL A 49 10.59 -16.26 -3.91
CA VAL A 49 11.60 -15.23 -3.71
C VAL A 49 11.77 -14.43 -4.99
N VAL A 50 11.88 -13.11 -4.87
CA VAL A 50 12.07 -12.21 -6.00
C VAL A 50 13.43 -11.54 -5.86
N PHE A 51 14.25 -11.61 -6.90
CA PHE A 51 15.52 -10.91 -6.94
C PHE A 51 15.47 -9.80 -7.97
N ARG A 52 16.05 -8.65 -7.63
CA ARG A 52 16.39 -7.63 -8.62
C ARG A 52 17.71 -7.98 -9.28
N ALA A 53 17.73 -7.96 -10.60
CA ALA A 53 18.93 -8.22 -11.38
C ALA A 53 18.99 -7.34 -12.63
N THR A 54 20.20 -7.00 -13.06
CA THR A 54 20.44 -6.42 -14.39
C THR A 54 20.64 -7.55 -15.39
N VAL A 55 19.74 -7.67 -16.37
CA VAL A 55 19.74 -8.67 -17.43
C VAL A 55 19.81 -7.92 -18.77
N GLY A 56 20.84 -8.21 -19.58
CA GLY A 56 21.05 -7.52 -20.86
C GLY A 56 21.12 -5.98 -20.76
N GLY A 57 21.61 -5.45 -19.62
CA GLY A 57 21.70 -4.01 -19.36
C GLY A 57 20.41 -3.37 -18.82
N THR A 58 19.34 -4.14 -18.65
CA THR A 58 18.05 -3.67 -18.11
C THR A 58 17.78 -4.24 -16.72
N ALA A 59 17.24 -3.42 -15.82
CA ALA A 59 16.83 -3.90 -14.51
C ALA A 59 15.55 -4.75 -14.64
N GLN A 60 15.53 -5.88 -13.96
CA GLN A 60 14.45 -6.85 -13.99
C GLN A 60 14.23 -7.49 -12.63
N ALA A 61 13.01 -7.96 -12.38
CA ALA A 61 12.66 -8.80 -11.24
C ALA A 61 12.54 -10.26 -11.69
N LEU A 62 13.30 -11.14 -11.04
CA LEU A 62 13.31 -12.59 -11.28
C LEU A 62 12.66 -13.28 -10.09
N ARG A 63 11.46 -13.84 -10.30
CA ARG A 63 10.67 -14.54 -9.27
C ARG A 63 10.85 -16.04 -9.40
N PHE A 64 11.32 -16.66 -8.31
CA PHE A 64 11.53 -18.11 -8.21
C PHE A 64 10.63 -18.70 -7.13
N PHE A 65 10.00 -19.84 -7.43
CA PHE A 65 8.99 -20.44 -6.57
C PHE A 65 9.61 -21.31 -5.48
N THR A 66 9.18 -21.13 -4.23
CA THR A 66 9.58 -21.92 -3.06
C THR A 66 8.47 -22.88 -2.60
N ARG A 67 7.29 -22.80 -3.22
CA ARG A 67 6.18 -23.74 -3.12
C ARG A 67 5.26 -23.58 -4.34
N GLU A 68 4.21 -24.39 -4.40
CA GLU A 68 3.15 -24.24 -5.40
C GLU A 68 2.44 -22.89 -5.26
N ASP A 69 2.08 -22.32 -6.40
CA ASP A 69 1.61 -20.94 -6.56
C ASP A 69 0.57 -20.89 -7.70
N ALA A 70 -0.25 -19.82 -7.75
CA ALA A 70 -1.24 -19.65 -8.81
C ALA A 70 -0.60 -19.35 -10.19
N SER A 71 0.67 -18.96 -10.22
CA SER A 71 1.45 -18.71 -11.43
C SER A 71 1.61 -19.97 -12.26
N THR A 72 1.14 -19.94 -13.51
CA THR A 72 1.39 -21.00 -14.49
C THR A 72 1.87 -20.43 -15.81
N GLN A 73 2.57 -21.26 -16.59
CA GLN A 73 2.96 -20.90 -17.95
C GLN A 73 1.78 -20.43 -18.79
N GLN A 74 0.65 -21.17 -18.73
CA GLN A 74 -0.54 -20.86 -19.51
C GLN A 74 -1.10 -19.48 -19.14
N ARG A 75 -1.17 -19.16 -17.85
CA ARG A 75 -1.70 -17.87 -17.38
C ARG A 75 -0.83 -16.70 -17.83
N TYR A 76 0.48 -16.76 -17.55
CA TYR A 76 1.40 -15.67 -17.89
C TYR A 76 1.58 -15.51 -19.41
N THR A 77 1.52 -16.59 -20.18
CA THR A 77 1.52 -16.51 -21.66
C THR A 77 0.28 -15.78 -22.16
N ALA A 78 -0.91 -16.14 -21.64
CA ALA A 78 -2.17 -15.50 -22.03
C ALA A 78 -2.21 -14.02 -21.62
N LEU A 79 -1.76 -13.67 -20.42
CA LEU A 79 -1.68 -12.28 -19.94
C LEU A 79 -0.78 -11.43 -20.83
N ASN A 80 0.44 -11.89 -21.13
CA ASN A 80 1.38 -11.13 -21.95
C ASN A 80 0.86 -10.90 -23.39
N ALA A 81 0.23 -11.92 -23.99
CA ALA A 81 -0.45 -11.77 -25.28
C ALA A 81 -1.58 -10.75 -25.19
N TRP A 82 -2.43 -10.85 -24.16
CA TRP A 82 -3.56 -9.94 -23.96
C TRP A 82 -3.12 -8.49 -23.79
N PHE A 83 -2.10 -8.21 -22.97
CA PHE A 83 -1.59 -6.86 -22.77
C PHE A 83 -1.06 -6.23 -24.06
N THR A 84 -0.41 -7.03 -24.90
CA THR A 84 0.09 -6.58 -26.20
C THR A 84 -1.07 -6.29 -27.16
N GLU A 85 -1.99 -7.24 -27.31
CA GLU A 85 -3.14 -7.14 -28.23
C GLU A 85 -4.11 -6.02 -27.86
N ARG A 86 -4.22 -5.69 -26.57
CA ARG A 86 -5.10 -4.64 -26.06
C ARG A 86 -4.41 -3.29 -25.85
N GLY A 87 -3.12 -3.18 -26.14
CA GLY A 87 -2.37 -1.93 -26.01
C GLY A 87 -2.19 -1.45 -24.56
N LEU A 88 -2.04 -2.38 -23.61
CA LEU A 88 -1.85 -2.09 -22.18
C LEU A 88 -0.38 -2.09 -21.75
N THR A 89 0.58 -2.25 -22.67
CA THR A 89 2.01 -2.40 -22.35
C THR A 89 2.59 -1.21 -21.57
N ASP A 90 2.02 -0.02 -21.73
CA ASP A 90 2.43 1.18 -20.98
C ASP A 90 1.77 1.27 -19.58
N ASP A 91 0.69 0.51 -19.36
CA ASP A 91 -0.09 0.51 -18.11
C ASP A 91 0.35 -0.60 -17.15
N VAL A 92 1.04 -1.64 -17.65
CA VAL A 92 1.42 -2.84 -16.89
C VAL A 92 2.93 -3.06 -16.96
N ALA A 93 3.54 -3.60 -15.92
CA ALA A 93 4.91 -4.11 -16.01
C ALA A 93 4.93 -5.37 -16.87
N SER A 94 5.86 -5.46 -17.82
CA SER A 94 5.96 -6.68 -18.62
C SER A 94 6.31 -7.88 -17.74
N CYS A 95 5.69 -9.03 -18.02
CA CYS A 95 5.94 -10.27 -17.30
C CYS A 95 5.91 -11.46 -18.25
N ARG A 96 6.85 -12.40 -18.08
CA ARG A 96 6.89 -13.63 -18.87
C ARG A 96 7.24 -14.83 -18.02
N TRP A 97 6.57 -15.94 -18.31
CA TRP A 97 6.94 -17.24 -17.79
C TRP A 97 8.14 -17.80 -18.54
N VAL A 98 9.06 -18.38 -17.79
CA VAL A 98 10.29 -18.94 -18.31
C VAL A 98 10.42 -20.38 -17.80
N ASN A 99 10.18 -21.35 -18.69
CA ASN A 99 10.37 -22.77 -18.39
C ASN A 99 11.84 -23.11 -18.17
N ASP A 100 12.07 -24.09 -17.28
CA ASP A 100 13.39 -24.65 -16.99
C ASP A 100 14.48 -23.58 -16.81
N ALA A 101 14.11 -22.48 -16.16
CA ALA A 101 14.90 -21.26 -16.11
C ALA A 101 16.21 -21.44 -15.37
N ILE A 102 16.17 -22.02 -14.16
CA ILE A 102 17.30 -22.07 -13.25
C ILE A 102 17.57 -23.49 -12.77
N LEU A 103 18.83 -23.92 -12.78
CA LEU A 103 19.30 -25.16 -12.19
C LEU A 103 19.54 -24.98 -10.68
N VAL A 104 18.78 -25.69 -9.85
CA VAL A 104 18.93 -25.67 -8.38
C VAL A 104 18.83 -27.09 -7.86
N ASN A 105 19.81 -27.50 -7.03
CA ASN A 105 19.87 -28.85 -6.45
C ASN A 105 19.74 -29.98 -7.50
N GLY A 106 20.36 -29.80 -8.67
CA GLY A 106 20.39 -30.78 -9.75
C GLY A 106 19.12 -30.85 -10.61
N ARG A 107 18.14 -29.98 -10.38
CA ARG A 107 16.88 -29.92 -11.16
C ARG A 107 16.63 -28.52 -11.70
N ARG A 108 16.00 -28.44 -12.88
CA ARG A 108 15.59 -27.17 -13.47
C ARG A 108 14.22 -26.74 -12.96
N TRP A 109 14.10 -25.46 -12.64
CA TRP A 109 12.89 -24.85 -12.10
C TRP A 109 12.46 -23.67 -12.96
N PRO A 110 11.14 -23.46 -13.12
CA PRO A 110 10.65 -22.30 -13.84
C PRO A 110 10.87 -21.01 -13.03
N MET A 111 10.78 -19.88 -13.72
CA MET A 111 10.71 -18.57 -13.09
C MET A 111 9.72 -17.67 -13.82
N VAL A 112 9.34 -16.58 -13.18
CA VAL A 112 8.68 -15.44 -13.83
C VAL A 112 9.70 -14.31 -13.92
N GLN A 113 9.91 -13.81 -15.12
CA GLN A 113 10.81 -12.68 -15.41
C GLN A 113 9.96 -11.45 -15.70
N MET A 114 10.22 -10.37 -14.97
CA MET A 114 9.41 -9.16 -15.00
C MET A 114 10.27 -7.93 -15.22
N GLU A 115 9.70 -6.93 -15.85
CA GLU A 115 10.26 -5.57 -15.86
C GLU A 115 10.42 -5.06 -14.44
N TRP A 116 11.58 -4.46 -14.16
CA TRP A 116 11.73 -3.64 -12.97
C TRP A 116 11.26 -2.22 -13.31
N VAL A 117 10.05 -1.85 -12.86
CA VAL A 117 9.57 -0.48 -12.98
C VAL A 117 10.39 0.40 -12.04
N ASP A 118 11.06 1.41 -12.59
CA ASP A 118 11.78 2.41 -11.80
C ASP A 118 10.78 3.45 -11.27
N GLY A 119 10.46 3.34 -9.98
CA GLY A 119 9.40 4.10 -9.35
C GLY A 119 9.20 3.70 -7.90
N HIS A 120 8.13 4.20 -7.30
CA HIS A 120 7.71 3.82 -5.95
C HIS A 120 6.22 3.47 -5.91
N PRO A 121 5.77 2.69 -4.92
CA PRO A 121 4.36 2.41 -4.68
C PRO A 121 3.48 3.66 -4.59
N LEU A 122 2.20 3.50 -4.90
CA LEU A 122 1.22 4.60 -4.91
C LEU A 122 1.08 5.28 -3.55
N ASP A 123 1.08 4.53 -2.44
CA ASP A 123 1.00 5.11 -1.09
C ASP A 123 2.20 6.00 -0.76
N GLN A 124 3.40 5.60 -1.17
CA GLN A 124 4.62 6.41 -0.99
C GLN A 124 4.55 7.69 -1.83
N HIS A 125 4.09 7.59 -3.08
CA HIS A 125 3.88 8.77 -3.91
C HIS A 125 2.88 9.75 -3.27
N VAL A 126 1.74 9.22 -2.81
CA VAL A 126 0.70 10.02 -2.15
C VAL A 126 1.24 10.65 -0.88
N GLU A 127 2.02 9.93 -0.08
CA GLU A 127 2.66 10.48 1.11
C GLU A 127 3.59 11.66 0.75
N ASP A 128 4.41 11.54 -0.30
CA ASP A 128 5.30 12.62 -0.74
C ASP A 128 4.52 13.87 -1.21
N LEU A 129 3.45 13.67 -1.98
CA LEU A 129 2.57 14.76 -2.42
C LEU A 129 1.84 15.43 -1.24
N VAL A 130 1.40 14.63 -0.27
CA VAL A 130 0.77 15.15 0.96
C VAL A 130 1.78 15.95 1.79
N GLN A 131 3.00 15.45 1.96
CA GLN A 131 4.05 16.11 2.75
C GLN A 131 4.47 17.45 2.13
N THR A 132 4.46 17.55 0.81
CA THR A 132 4.71 18.79 0.08
C THR A 132 3.46 19.69 -0.01
N GLY A 133 2.28 19.16 0.30
CA GLY A 133 1.00 19.87 0.20
C GLY A 133 0.53 20.09 -1.23
N ASP A 134 1.02 19.29 -2.20
CA ASP A 134 0.71 19.44 -3.62
C ASP A 134 -0.67 18.86 -3.97
N ARG A 135 -1.69 19.66 -3.69
CA ARG A 135 -3.10 19.35 -3.98
C ARG A 135 -3.38 19.19 -5.47
N VAL A 136 -2.65 19.90 -6.33
CA VAL A 136 -2.86 19.86 -7.79
C VAL A 136 -2.33 18.54 -8.34
N ALA A 137 -1.15 18.10 -7.90
CA ALA A 137 -0.61 16.80 -8.27
C ALA A 137 -1.49 15.65 -7.77
N LEU A 138 -2.02 15.72 -6.53
CA LEU A 138 -2.99 14.73 -6.03
C LEU A 138 -4.26 14.66 -6.89
N GLY A 139 -4.79 15.80 -7.31
CA GLY A 139 -5.93 15.85 -8.24
C GLY A 139 -5.61 15.23 -9.60
N LYS A 140 -4.44 15.54 -10.19
CA LYS A 140 -3.98 14.94 -11.45
C LYS A 140 -3.78 13.43 -11.33
N LEU A 141 -3.24 12.97 -10.21
CA LEU A 141 -3.06 11.56 -9.89
C LEU A 141 -4.42 10.84 -9.83
N ALA A 142 -5.43 11.46 -9.21
CA ALA A 142 -6.79 10.92 -9.17
C ALA A 142 -7.38 10.76 -10.59
N TYR A 143 -7.22 11.74 -11.47
CA TYR A 143 -7.69 11.64 -12.86
C TYR A 143 -6.90 10.61 -13.66
N SER A 144 -5.57 10.55 -13.49
CA SER A 144 -4.72 9.54 -14.14
C SER A 144 -5.08 8.13 -13.71
N TRP A 145 -5.46 7.95 -12.44
CA TRP A 145 -6.00 6.70 -11.91
C TRP A 145 -7.31 6.30 -12.59
N ARG A 146 -8.28 7.22 -12.66
CA ARG A 146 -9.56 6.96 -13.34
C ARG A 146 -9.35 6.61 -14.82
N ASP A 147 -8.43 7.31 -15.49
CA ASP A 147 -8.07 7.03 -16.88
C ASP A 147 -7.40 5.65 -17.07
N LEU A 148 -6.56 5.22 -16.12
CA LEU A 148 -6.01 3.86 -16.09
C LEU A 148 -7.13 2.83 -15.99
N LEU A 149 -8.07 3.00 -15.05
CA LEU A 149 -9.21 2.09 -14.87
C LEU A 149 -10.07 2.01 -16.13
N ARG A 150 -10.34 3.14 -16.78
CA ARG A 150 -11.05 3.16 -18.05
C ARG A 150 -10.35 2.34 -19.13
N ARG A 151 -9.02 2.42 -19.24
CA ARG A 151 -8.24 1.63 -20.21
C ARG A 151 -8.25 0.15 -19.88
N THR A 152 -7.98 -0.24 -18.62
CA THR A 152 -7.91 -1.65 -18.22
C THR A 152 -9.28 -2.33 -18.30
N GLN A 153 -10.35 -1.68 -17.82
CA GLN A 153 -11.70 -2.21 -17.89
C GLN A 153 -12.22 -2.28 -19.35
N GLY A 154 -11.93 -1.25 -20.16
CA GLY A 154 -12.23 -1.27 -21.60
C GLY A 154 -11.48 -2.36 -22.38
N ALA A 155 -10.29 -2.74 -21.91
CA ALA A 155 -9.52 -3.87 -22.42
C ALA A 155 -9.97 -5.24 -21.87
N GLN A 156 -11.05 -5.27 -21.08
CA GLN A 156 -11.53 -6.46 -20.35
C GLN A 156 -10.41 -7.15 -19.56
N PHE A 157 -9.62 -6.33 -18.87
CA PHE A 157 -8.59 -6.75 -17.93
C PHE A 157 -8.97 -6.27 -16.53
N ALA A 158 -8.99 -7.20 -15.59
CA ALA A 158 -9.06 -6.90 -14.17
C ALA A 158 -7.84 -7.49 -13.47
N HIS A 159 -7.16 -6.65 -12.70
CA HIS A 159 -5.98 -6.96 -11.91
C HIS A 159 -6.26 -8.00 -10.82
N GLY A 160 -7.37 -7.84 -10.09
CA GLY A 160 -7.82 -8.79 -9.08
C GLY A 160 -7.10 -8.71 -7.73
N ASP A 161 -6.02 -7.97 -7.63
CA ASP A 161 -5.53 -7.46 -6.34
C ASP A 161 -5.16 -5.98 -6.45
N LEU A 162 -6.10 -5.18 -6.92
CA LEU A 162 -5.88 -3.75 -7.12
C LEU A 162 -5.81 -3.03 -5.77
N GLN A 163 -4.61 -2.63 -5.37
CA GLN A 163 -4.30 -1.99 -4.09
C GLN A 163 -3.05 -1.11 -4.22
N HIS A 164 -2.79 -0.23 -3.24
CA HIS A 164 -1.70 0.77 -3.32
C HIS A 164 -0.32 0.17 -3.52
N GLY A 165 -0.08 -1.05 -3.04
CA GLY A 165 1.18 -1.74 -3.25
C GLY A 165 1.38 -2.21 -4.69
N ASN A 166 0.32 -2.67 -5.35
CA ASN A 166 0.39 -3.25 -6.70
C ASN A 166 0.30 -2.19 -7.82
N VAL A 167 0.45 -0.92 -7.45
CA VAL A 167 0.43 0.22 -8.35
C VAL A 167 1.69 1.03 -8.08
N LEU A 168 2.59 1.07 -9.05
CA LEU A 168 3.80 1.87 -9.00
C LEU A 168 3.59 3.18 -9.76
N VAL A 169 4.19 4.25 -9.26
CA VAL A 169 4.33 5.51 -9.99
C VAL A 169 5.77 5.58 -10.47
N ASP A 170 5.95 5.53 -11.79
CA ASP A 170 7.28 5.56 -12.39
C ASP A 170 7.87 6.97 -12.43
N THR A 171 9.13 7.07 -12.87
CA THR A 171 9.86 8.34 -12.97
C THR A 171 9.22 9.36 -13.93
N ASP A 172 8.40 8.92 -14.87
CA ASP A 172 7.62 9.76 -15.78
C ASP A 172 6.23 10.11 -15.21
N SER A 173 5.99 9.80 -13.92
CA SER A 173 4.72 9.97 -13.21
C SER A 173 3.55 9.17 -13.81
N ARG A 174 3.85 8.06 -14.49
CA ARG A 174 2.83 7.13 -15.00
C ARG A 174 2.53 6.07 -13.96
N LEU A 175 1.28 5.63 -13.95
CA LEU A 175 0.83 4.50 -13.13
C LEU A 175 1.14 3.19 -13.86
N ARG A 176 1.86 2.29 -13.19
CA ARG A 176 2.25 0.98 -13.70
C ARG A 176 1.72 -0.10 -12.76
N LEU A 177 0.90 -1.02 -13.27
CA LEU A 177 0.38 -2.15 -12.52
C LEU A 177 1.42 -3.28 -12.45
N VAL A 178 1.47 -3.96 -11.31
CA VAL A 178 2.35 -5.11 -11.05
C VAL A 178 1.62 -6.18 -10.26
N ASP A 179 2.10 -7.43 -10.32
CA ASP A 179 1.55 -8.58 -9.59
C ASP A 179 0.19 -9.10 -10.12
N PHE A 180 0.26 -9.92 -11.17
CA PHE A 180 -0.92 -10.35 -11.94
C PHE A 180 -1.45 -11.73 -11.56
N ASP A 181 -1.09 -12.27 -10.39
CA ASP A 181 -1.46 -13.64 -10.01
C ASP A 181 -2.98 -13.81 -9.87
N SER A 182 -3.64 -12.78 -9.36
CA SER A 182 -5.09 -12.70 -9.16
C SER A 182 -5.86 -12.22 -10.40
N SER A 183 -5.18 -11.95 -11.51
CA SER A 183 -5.76 -11.28 -12.68
C SER A 183 -6.74 -12.13 -13.48
N TRP A 184 -7.68 -11.42 -14.10
CA TRP A 184 -8.68 -11.92 -15.03
C TRP A 184 -8.57 -11.21 -16.38
N ILE A 185 -8.69 -11.99 -17.43
CA ILE A 185 -8.84 -11.55 -18.83
C ILE A 185 -9.89 -12.46 -19.48
N VAL A 186 -10.46 -12.07 -20.62
CA VAL A 186 -11.51 -12.84 -21.30
C VAL A 186 -11.15 -14.33 -21.51
N PRO A 187 -9.91 -14.70 -21.90
CA PRO A 187 -9.51 -16.11 -22.01
C PRO A 187 -9.63 -16.93 -20.72
N PHE A 188 -9.76 -16.28 -19.56
CA PHE A 188 -9.95 -16.93 -18.27
C PHE A 188 -11.42 -17.08 -17.85
N THR A 189 -12.36 -16.73 -18.72
CA THR A 189 -13.79 -16.96 -18.48
C THR A 189 -14.07 -18.45 -18.21
N GLY A 190 -14.77 -18.74 -17.12
CA GLY A 190 -15.15 -20.11 -16.74
C GLY A 190 -14.08 -20.89 -15.98
N PHE A 191 -12.86 -20.36 -15.82
CA PHE A 191 -11.87 -20.93 -14.92
C PHE A 191 -12.22 -20.61 -13.44
N PRO A 192 -11.80 -21.46 -12.49
CA PRO A 192 -11.92 -21.12 -11.08
C PRO A 192 -11.03 -19.91 -10.72
N PRO A 193 -11.42 -19.10 -9.74
CA PRO A 193 -10.58 -18.00 -9.27
C PRO A 193 -9.27 -18.53 -8.65
N PRO A 194 -8.18 -17.75 -8.73
CA PRO A 194 -6.98 -18.01 -7.94
C PRO A 194 -7.28 -18.06 -6.43
N SER A 195 -6.38 -18.66 -5.65
CA SER A 195 -6.54 -18.80 -4.19
C SER A 195 -6.37 -17.48 -3.41
N GLU A 196 -5.82 -16.45 -4.05
CA GLU A 196 -5.59 -15.15 -3.44
C GLU A 196 -6.83 -14.26 -3.54
N GLY A 197 -7.30 -13.79 -2.37
CA GLY A 197 -8.52 -12.98 -2.25
C GLY A 197 -8.30 -11.48 -2.42
N GLY A 198 -7.07 -11.04 -2.64
CA GLY A 198 -6.64 -9.65 -2.64
C GLY A 198 -6.65 -8.99 -1.26
N HIS A 199 -6.19 -7.74 -1.19
CA HIS A 199 -6.00 -7.03 0.06
C HIS A 199 -7.34 -6.55 0.67
N ARG A 200 -7.69 -7.03 1.87
CA ARG A 200 -8.97 -6.76 2.57
C ARG A 200 -9.40 -5.28 2.68
N ASN A 201 -8.47 -4.32 2.62
CA ASN A 201 -8.76 -2.89 2.71
C ASN A 201 -9.25 -2.31 1.37
N TYR A 202 -9.22 -3.10 0.30
CA TYR A 202 -9.61 -2.71 -1.05
C TYR A 202 -10.67 -3.63 -1.65
N GLN A 203 -11.07 -4.70 -0.94
CA GLN A 203 -11.97 -5.71 -1.46
C GLN A 203 -13.36 -5.59 -0.82
N PRO A 204 -14.44 -5.75 -1.62
CA PRO A 204 -15.79 -5.87 -1.07
C PRO A 204 -16.01 -7.27 -0.49
N GLU A 205 -16.99 -7.42 0.41
CA GLU A 205 -17.35 -8.71 1.03
C GLU A 205 -17.73 -9.76 -0.04
N ASN A 206 -18.55 -9.38 -1.02
CA ASN A 206 -19.05 -10.26 -2.08
C ASN A 206 -18.32 -10.03 -3.39
N ARG A 207 -17.04 -10.39 -3.40
CA ARG A 207 -16.23 -10.31 -4.62
C ARG A 207 -16.57 -11.46 -5.57
N VAL A 208 -16.88 -11.11 -6.82
CA VAL A 208 -16.99 -12.07 -7.93
C VAL A 208 -15.77 -11.92 -8.81
N TRP A 209 -15.05 -13.01 -9.08
CA TRP A 209 -13.90 -12.99 -9.97
C TRP A 209 -14.36 -12.84 -11.43
N GLY A 210 -13.89 -11.80 -12.11
CA GLY A 210 -14.37 -11.46 -13.44
C GLY A 210 -13.98 -10.04 -13.88
N PRO A 211 -14.55 -9.54 -14.99
CA PRO A 211 -14.14 -8.29 -15.63
C PRO A 211 -14.33 -7.05 -14.75
N TRP A 212 -15.31 -7.09 -13.84
CA TRP A 212 -15.72 -5.91 -13.05
C TRP A 212 -15.22 -5.94 -11.61
N MET A 213 -14.44 -6.95 -11.22
CA MET A 213 -14.03 -7.13 -9.82
C MET A 213 -13.21 -5.94 -9.28
N ASP A 214 -12.55 -5.20 -10.17
CA ASP A 214 -11.76 -4.04 -9.80
C ASP A 214 -12.56 -2.72 -9.69
N THR A 215 -13.87 -2.74 -9.96
CA THR A 215 -14.70 -1.53 -9.88
C THR A 215 -14.76 -0.98 -8.44
N PHE A 216 -14.87 -1.86 -7.44
CA PHE A 216 -14.85 -1.46 -6.02
C PHE A 216 -13.49 -0.90 -5.58
N PRO A 217 -12.35 -1.61 -5.71
CA PRO A 217 -11.04 -1.06 -5.34
C PRO A 217 -10.70 0.20 -6.16
N GLY A 218 -11.10 0.24 -7.44
CA GLY A 218 -11.01 1.41 -8.30
C GLY A 218 -11.66 2.64 -7.70
N LEU A 219 -12.89 2.50 -7.20
CA LEU A 219 -13.63 3.57 -6.52
C LEU A 219 -13.00 3.96 -5.17
N VAL A 220 -12.54 2.99 -4.37
CA VAL A 220 -11.86 3.24 -3.09
C VAL A 220 -10.65 4.13 -3.30
N ILE A 221 -9.77 3.77 -4.25
CA ILE A 221 -8.55 4.53 -4.53
C ILE A 221 -8.90 5.89 -5.14
N TYR A 222 -9.82 5.97 -6.11
CA TYR A 222 -10.21 7.23 -6.73
C TYR A 222 -10.75 8.24 -5.70
N LEU A 223 -11.68 7.81 -4.84
CA LEU A 223 -12.23 8.64 -3.77
C LEU A 223 -11.15 9.08 -2.78
N SER A 224 -10.24 8.17 -2.40
CA SER A 224 -9.14 8.48 -1.48
C SER A 224 -8.26 9.61 -2.04
N LEU A 225 -7.86 9.51 -3.32
CA LEU A 225 -7.01 10.50 -3.98
C LEU A 225 -7.71 11.87 -4.11
N LEU A 226 -8.99 11.89 -4.52
CA LEU A 226 -9.76 13.14 -4.61
C LEU A 226 -9.96 13.81 -3.26
N ALA A 227 -10.31 13.05 -2.22
CA ALA A 227 -10.51 13.60 -0.88
C ALA A 227 -9.19 14.18 -0.32
N LEU A 228 -8.06 13.47 -0.49
CA LEU A 228 -6.74 13.96 -0.08
C LEU A 228 -6.31 15.20 -0.88
N ALA A 229 -6.70 15.34 -2.15
CA ALA A 229 -6.46 16.56 -2.91
C ALA A 229 -7.18 17.78 -2.31
N ARG A 230 -8.30 17.60 -1.59
CA ARG A 230 -9.02 18.68 -0.90
C ARG A 230 -8.39 19.05 0.43
N ASP A 231 -8.10 18.05 1.26
CA ASP A 231 -7.40 18.26 2.53
C ASP A 231 -6.33 17.16 2.76
N PRO A 232 -5.06 17.41 2.40
CA PRO A 232 -3.99 16.42 2.55
C PRO A 232 -3.69 16.06 4.02
N LYS A 233 -4.10 16.89 4.98
CA LYS A 233 -3.64 16.80 6.38
C LYS A 233 -4.11 15.53 7.09
N GLN A 234 -5.17 14.90 6.62
CA GLN A 234 -5.75 13.72 7.27
C GLN A 234 -5.03 12.41 6.92
N TRP A 235 -4.09 12.44 5.98
CA TRP A 235 -3.20 11.30 5.70
C TRP A 235 -2.58 10.73 6.97
N GLU A 236 -1.97 11.56 7.83
CA GLU A 236 -1.26 11.08 9.03
C GLU A 236 -2.17 10.35 10.03
N GLN A 237 -3.48 10.66 10.01
CA GLN A 237 -4.48 10.13 10.92
C GLN A 237 -5.17 8.87 10.37
N LEU A 238 -5.43 8.83 9.06
CA LEU A 238 -6.25 7.79 8.43
C LEU A 238 -5.42 6.70 7.72
N ASN A 239 -4.18 6.99 7.31
CA ASN A 239 -3.27 6.00 6.74
C ASN A 239 -2.58 5.18 7.85
N ASP A 240 -2.72 3.86 7.78
CA ASP A 240 -2.05 2.91 8.67
C ASP A 240 -0.88 2.15 8.02
N GLY A 241 -0.66 2.36 6.71
CA GLY A 241 0.36 1.70 5.89
C GLY A 241 -0.20 0.59 4.99
N GLU A 242 -1.43 0.14 5.25
CA GLU A 242 -2.13 -0.91 4.50
C GLU A 242 -3.36 -0.36 3.75
N ASN A 243 -3.54 0.97 3.74
CA ASN A 243 -4.63 1.68 3.07
C ASN A 243 -4.16 3.05 2.55
N LEU A 244 -4.93 3.68 1.65
CA LEU A 244 -4.79 5.13 1.41
C LEU A 244 -5.61 5.93 2.43
N LEU A 245 -6.93 5.73 2.42
CA LEU A 245 -7.87 6.42 3.30
C LEU A 245 -8.81 5.47 4.04
N PHE A 246 -9.42 4.53 3.31
CA PHE A 246 -10.39 3.58 3.86
C PHE A 246 -9.73 2.22 4.12
N GLY A 247 -10.03 1.61 5.25
CA GLY A 247 -9.72 0.22 5.57
C GLY A 247 -10.99 -0.63 5.65
N HIS A 248 -10.80 -1.95 5.84
CA HIS A 248 -11.92 -2.90 5.87
C HIS A 248 -13.04 -2.48 6.85
N GLN A 249 -12.70 -1.98 8.04
CA GLN A 249 -13.71 -1.59 9.03
C GLN A 249 -14.67 -0.49 8.54
N ASP A 250 -14.26 0.33 7.57
CA ASP A 250 -15.08 1.42 7.05
C ASP A 250 -16.23 0.87 6.19
N TYR A 251 -16.05 -0.31 5.60
CA TYR A 251 -17.04 -0.97 4.76
C TYR A 251 -18.11 -1.71 5.58
N LEU A 252 -17.98 -1.77 6.91
CA LEU A 252 -18.94 -2.44 7.78
C LEU A 252 -19.97 -1.43 8.33
N PRO A 253 -21.26 -1.82 8.45
CA PRO A 253 -22.25 -1.01 9.14
C PRO A 253 -21.81 -0.69 10.58
N PRO A 254 -22.08 0.52 11.10
CA PRO A 254 -23.01 1.53 10.58
C PRO A 254 -22.39 2.61 9.67
N HIS A 255 -21.17 2.42 9.15
CA HIS A 255 -20.45 3.43 8.34
C HIS A 255 -20.24 4.79 9.05
N ARG A 256 -20.01 4.75 10.37
CA ARG A 256 -19.78 5.95 11.22
C ARG A 256 -18.32 6.07 11.67
N THR A 257 -17.40 5.69 10.80
CA THR A 257 -15.97 5.74 11.11
C THR A 257 -15.42 7.14 10.92
N GLU A 258 -14.17 7.34 11.34
CA GLU A 258 -13.49 8.61 11.20
C GLU A 258 -13.30 9.01 9.73
N ALA A 259 -12.95 8.05 8.87
CA ALA A 259 -12.79 8.27 7.43
C ALA A 259 -14.09 8.80 6.81
N TRP A 260 -15.22 8.13 7.07
CA TRP A 260 -16.53 8.57 6.60
C TRP A 260 -16.91 9.96 7.10
N SER A 261 -16.75 10.19 8.39
CA SER A 261 -17.07 11.48 9.01
C SER A 261 -16.20 12.61 8.44
N TRP A 262 -14.95 12.31 8.08
CA TRP A 262 -14.05 13.28 7.48
C TRP A 262 -14.43 13.59 6.02
N VAL A 263 -14.66 12.58 5.21
CA VAL A 263 -15.09 12.73 3.81
C VAL A 263 -16.34 13.62 3.73
N GLU A 264 -17.34 13.39 4.58
CA GLU A 264 -18.58 14.20 4.63
C GLU A 264 -18.34 15.68 4.99
N ARG A 265 -17.30 15.98 5.78
CA ARG A 265 -16.97 17.36 6.19
C ARG A 265 -16.27 18.17 5.10
N LEU A 266 -15.82 17.52 4.03
CA LEU A 266 -15.19 18.23 2.91
C LEU A 266 -16.22 19.07 2.12
N HIS A 267 -17.51 18.69 2.16
CA HIS A 267 -18.60 19.37 1.46
C HIS A 267 -18.30 19.62 -0.02
N ASP A 268 -17.58 18.68 -0.65
CA ASP A 268 -17.25 18.71 -2.07
C ASP A 268 -18.26 17.82 -2.83
N PRO A 269 -19.04 18.36 -3.79
CA PRO A 269 -20.10 17.61 -4.44
C PRO A 269 -19.64 16.33 -5.15
N GLU A 270 -18.44 16.31 -5.73
CA GLU A 270 -17.91 15.12 -6.41
C GLU A 270 -17.53 14.06 -5.37
N VAL A 271 -16.84 14.47 -4.31
CA VAL A 271 -16.45 13.59 -3.20
C VAL A 271 -17.69 13.00 -2.51
N ASP A 272 -18.71 13.81 -2.22
CA ASP A 272 -19.95 13.37 -1.58
C ASP A 272 -20.69 12.32 -2.43
N GLN A 273 -20.76 12.53 -3.75
CA GLN A 273 -21.36 11.59 -4.69
C GLN A 273 -20.61 10.24 -4.69
N LEU A 274 -19.28 10.28 -4.75
CA LEU A 274 -18.45 9.07 -4.75
C LEU A 274 -18.51 8.33 -3.41
N ALA A 275 -18.54 9.08 -2.30
CA ALA A 275 -18.71 8.55 -0.96
C ALA A 275 -20.05 7.81 -0.81
N ALA A 276 -21.14 8.41 -1.30
CA ALA A 276 -22.46 7.78 -1.30
C ALA A 276 -22.47 6.47 -2.12
N ARG A 277 -21.77 6.43 -3.25
CA ARG A 277 -21.63 5.20 -4.05
C ARG A 277 -20.82 4.14 -3.36
N LEU A 278 -19.68 4.49 -2.77
CA LEU A 278 -18.87 3.52 -2.05
C LEU A 278 -19.66 2.91 -0.89
N ARG A 279 -20.48 3.68 -0.17
CA ARG A 279 -21.42 3.15 0.84
C ARG A 279 -22.44 2.18 0.24
N ALA A 280 -23.04 2.53 -0.90
CA ALA A 280 -23.97 1.63 -1.58
C ALA A 280 -23.30 0.31 -1.99
N CYS A 281 -22.04 0.37 -2.41
CA CYS A 281 -21.25 -0.82 -2.73
C CYS A 281 -20.92 -1.72 -1.52
N CYS A 282 -21.05 -1.20 -0.30
CA CYS A 282 -20.84 -1.98 0.92
C CYS A 282 -22.06 -2.84 1.32
N ALA A 283 -23.18 -2.76 0.58
CA ALA A 283 -24.36 -3.57 0.88
C ALA A 283 -24.08 -5.08 0.66
N PRO A 284 -24.56 -5.99 1.54
CA PRO A 284 -24.32 -7.44 1.39
C PRO A 284 -24.88 -8.08 0.12
N SER A 285 -25.71 -7.39 -0.66
CA SER A 285 -26.20 -7.88 -1.95
C SER A 285 -25.50 -7.23 -3.14
N TRP A 286 -24.58 -6.30 -2.90
CA TRP A 286 -23.89 -5.61 -3.98
C TRP A 286 -22.80 -6.50 -4.58
N THR A 287 -22.75 -6.49 -5.91
CA THR A 287 -21.67 -7.05 -6.72
C THR A 287 -21.40 -6.09 -7.86
N ALA A 288 -20.16 -6.07 -8.36
CA ALA A 288 -19.82 -5.25 -9.51
C ALA A 288 -20.44 -5.83 -10.79
N THR A 289 -21.30 -5.06 -11.44
CA THR A 289 -21.98 -5.47 -12.69
C THR A 289 -21.50 -4.70 -13.92
N GLY A 290 -20.61 -3.72 -13.73
CA GLY A 290 -20.15 -2.80 -14.75
C GLY A 290 -18.85 -2.11 -14.34
N ASP A 291 -18.33 -1.27 -15.23
CA ASP A 291 -17.09 -0.55 -15.03
C ASP A 291 -17.23 0.64 -14.05
N LEU A 292 -16.10 1.30 -13.77
CA LEU A 292 -16.08 2.46 -12.88
C LEU A 292 -16.84 3.66 -13.45
N GLU A 293 -16.90 3.83 -14.77
CA GLU A 293 -17.59 4.94 -15.43
C GLU A 293 -19.11 4.76 -15.40
N GLU A 294 -19.60 3.53 -15.53
CA GLU A 294 -21.01 3.19 -15.35
C GLU A 294 -21.45 3.41 -13.89
N LEU A 295 -20.65 2.95 -12.93
CA LEU A 295 -20.87 3.25 -11.51
C LEU A 295 -20.83 4.76 -11.24
N ILE A 296 -19.85 5.43 -11.85
CA ILE A 296 -19.65 6.85 -12.18
C ILE A 296 -20.86 7.69 -12.61
N ALA A 297 -21.66 7.11 -13.49
CA ALA A 297 -22.76 7.81 -14.16
C ALA A 297 -24.12 7.42 -13.56
N ALA A 298 -24.20 6.30 -12.84
CA ALA A 298 -25.45 5.79 -12.29
C ALA A 298 -26.18 6.85 -11.43
N PRO A 299 -27.51 7.02 -11.58
CA PRO A 299 -28.28 7.97 -10.80
C PRO A 299 -28.11 7.70 -9.30
N VAL A 300 -27.61 8.69 -8.57
CA VAL A 300 -27.55 8.62 -7.10
C VAL A 300 -28.94 8.94 -6.55
N PRO A 301 -29.45 8.18 -5.57
CA PRO A 301 -30.74 8.49 -4.99
C PRO A 301 -30.77 9.89 -4.36
N TRP A 302 -31.89 10.60 -4.52
CA TRP A 302 -31.99 12.04 -4.21
C TRP A 302 -31.62 12.43 -2.77
N TRP A 303 -31.73 11.52 -1.80
CA TRP A 303 -31.37 11.76 -0.40
C TRP A 303 -29.85 11.81 -0.13
N THR A 304 -29.03 11.48 -1.14
CA THR A 304 -27.55 11.59 -1.06
C THR A 304 -27.03 12.92 -1.62
N ARG A 305 -27.89 13.76 -2.19
CA ARG A 305 -27.50 15.10 -2.65
C ARG A 305 -27.32 16.00 -1.44
N THR A 306 -26.08 16.39 -1.15
CA THR A 306 -25.82 17.55 -0.30
C THR A 306 -26.60 18.71 -0.87
N VAL A 307 -27.53 19.28 -0.08
CA VAL A 307 -28.26 20.48 -0.49
C VAL A 307 -27.21 21.55 -0.66
N THR A 308 -26.92 21.92 -1.91
CA THR A 308 -26.21 23.15 -2.21
C THR A 308 -27.11 24.25 -1.67
N HIS A 309 -26.78 24.78 -0.49
CA HIS A 309 -27.43 25.99 0.00
C HIS A 309 -27.14 27.06 -1.06
N PRO A 310 -28.15 27.57 -1.79
CA PRO A 310 -27.93 28.71 -2.65
C PRO A 310 -27.48 29.85 -1.71
N SER A 311 -26.39 30.52 -2.07
CA SER A 311 -26.05 31.80 -1.46
C SER A 311 -27.29 32.68 -1.51
N VAL A 312 -27.83 33.03 -0.35
CA VAL A 312 -29.03 33.86 -0.21
C VAL A 312 -28.74 35.22 -0.84
N GLY A 313 -29.14 35.40 -2.09
CA GLY A 313 -29.36 36.70 -2.70
C GLY A 313 -30.62 37.34 -2.08
N PRO A 314 -30.70 38.68 -2.01
CA PRO A 314 -31.76 39.35 -1.27
C PRO A 314 -33.13 39.05 -1.90
N ALA A 315 -34.07 38.73 -1.02
CA ALA A 315 -35.43 38.30 -1.33
C ALA A 315 -36.20 39.31 -2.17
N ALA A 316 -36.89 38.83 -3.21
CA ALA A 316 -37.94 39.55 -3.90
C ALA A 316 -39.17 38.67 -4.05
N GLY A 317 -40.29 39.15 -3.50
CA GLY A 317 -41.63 38.93 -4.04
C GLY A 317 -42.33 37.61 -3.74
N THR A 318 -43.13 37.60 -2.68
CA THR A 318 -44.24 36.65 -2.48
C THR A 318 -45.32 36.84 -3.56
N PRO A 319 -45.97 35.75 -4.00
CA PRO A 319 -47.42 35.80 -4.07
C PRO A 319 -48.12 34.56 -3.47
N VAL A 320 -49.02 34.91 -2.56
CA VAL A 320 -50.28 34.33 -2.04
C VAL A 320 -50.95 33.17 -2.83
N GLY A 321 -51.29 32.10 -2.09
CA GLY A 321 -52.55 31.29 -2.09
C GLY A 321 -52.90 30.43 -3.33
N ALA A 322 -53.49 29.22 -3.28
CA ALA A 322 -54.04 28.30 -2.27
C ALA A 322 -54.37 26.95 -3.03
N PRO A 323 -55.06 25.94 -2.47
CA PRO A 323 -54.87 25.19 -1.24
C PRO A 323 -54.60 23.67 -1.47
N VAL A 324 -54.33 23.01 -0.35
CA VAL A 324 -54.01 21.60 -0.11
C VAL A 324 -55.17 20.64 -0.43
N GLY A 325 -54.86 19.53 -1.11
CA GLY A 325 -55.72 18.34 -1.23
C GLY A 325 -55.11 17.13 -0.52
N THR A 326 -55.83 16.61 0.46
CA THR A 326 -55.48 15.46 1.33
C THR A 326 -55.66 14.12 0.60
N PRO A 327 -54.82 13.08 0.85
CA PRO A 327 -54.94 11.78 0.18
C PRO A 327 -55.92 10.84 0.90
N PRO A 328 -56.60 9.90 0.22
CA PRO A 328 -57.35 8.84 0.88
C PRO A 328 -56.49 7.62 1.23
N ALA A 329 -56.76 7.06 2.42
CA ALA A 329 -56.18 5.87 3.02
C ALA A 329 -56.77 4.54 2.44
N PRO A 330 -56.16 3.37 2.70
CA PRO A 330 -56.40 2.14 1.94
C PRO A 330 -57.55 1.26 2.51
N GLY A 331 -58.24 0.54 1.62
CA GLY A 331 -59.21 -0.51 1.97
C GLY A 331 -58.60 -1.92 1.94
N PRO A 332 -59.15 -2.88 2.71
CA PRO A 332 -58.56 -4.20 2.89
C PRO A 332 -59.02 -5.18 1.80
N GLY A 333 -58.11 -6.01 1.30
CA GLY A 333 -58.41 -6.99 0.27
C GLY A 333 -57.37 -8.10 0.24
N SER A 334 -57.63 -9.15 1.01
CA SER A 334 -56.95 -10.43 1.00
C SER A 334 -57.05 -11.11 -0.37
N THR A 335 -55.94 -11.61 -0.92
CA THR A 335 -55.99 -12.77 -1.81
C THR A 335 -54.71 -13.61 -1.71
N THR A 336 -54.95 -14.88 -1.46
CA THR A 336 -54.09 -16.05 -1.28
C THR A 336 -53.14 -16.34 -2.44
N ALA A 337 -51.90 -16.75 -2.12
CA ALA A 337 -50.98 -17.46 -3.01
C ALA A 337 -50.57 -18.82 -2.39
N PRO A 338 -50.33 -19.87 -3.19
CA PRO A 338 -50.21 -21.26 -2.74
C PRO A 338 -48.80 -21.63 -2.19
N PRO A 339 -48.66 -22.76 -1.47
CA PRO A 339 -47.43 -23.10 -0.77
C PRO A 339 -46.39 -23.79 -1.67
N TRP A 340 -45.14 -23.35 -1.60
CA TRP A 340 -43.98 -24.10 -2.12
C TRP A 340 -43.50 -25.14 -1.09
N PRO A 341 -43.04 -26.33 -1.54
CA PRO A 341 -42.60 -27.39 -0.63
C PRO A 341 -41.19 -27.14 -0.07
N ARG A 342 -41.02 -27.48 1.22
CA ARG A 342 -39.72 -27.58 1.90
C ARG A 342 -38.83 -28.62 1.20
N ARG A 343 -37.56 -28.27 0.95
CA ARG A 343 -36.48 -29.26 0.85
C ARG A 343 -35.66 -29.27 2.14
N GLN A 344 -35.36 -30.49 2.59
CA GLN A 344 -34.50 -30.83 3.71
C GLN A 344 -33.02 -30.48 3.45
N PRO A 345 -32.21 -30.39 4.52
CA PRO A 345 -30.82 -29.96 4.46
C PRO A 345 -29.87 -31.11 4.17
N ASP A 346 -28.74 -30.80 3.52
CA ASP A 346 -27.60 -31.71 3.35
C ASP A 346 -26.28 -30.90 3.41
N PRO A 347 -25.12 -31.53 3.68
CA PRO A 347 -24.47 -31.43 4.98
C PRO A 347 -23.27 -30.47 5.03
N GLN A 348 -22.92 -30.06 6.26
CA GLN A 348 -21.72 -29.28 6.58
C GLN A 348 -20.43 -29.98 6.14
N PRO A 349 -19.47 -29.23 5.56
CA PRO A 349 -18.06 -29.55 5.68
C PRO A 349 -17.45 -28.82 6.89
N ALA A 350 -16.55 -29.55 7.54
CA ALA A 350 -15.86 -29.20 8.76
C ALA A 350 -14.79 -28.12 8.58
N GLY A 351 -14.48 -27.43 9.69
CA GLY A 351 -13.14 -26.89 9.97
C GLY A 351 -12.84 -25.52 9.37
N ARG A 352 -13.08 -24.46 10.14
CA ARG A 352 -12.45 -23.14 9.91
C ARG A 352 -10.94 -23.27 10.16
N PRO A 353 -10.06 -22.86 9.22
CA PRO A 353 -8.70 -22.48 9.58
C PRO A 353 -8.77 -21.15 10.36
N GLY A 354 -8.00 -21.05 11.45
CA GLY A 354 -7.88 -19.83 12.23
C GLY A 354 -7.25 -18.67 11.44
N PRO A 355 -7.30 -17.44 11.99
CA PRO A 355 -6.80 -16.25 11.30
C PRO A 355 -5.30 -16.36 11.02
N GLN A 356 -4.92 -16.33 9.75
CA GLN A 356 -3.53 -16.18 9.32
C GLN A 356 -3.07 -14.74 9.59
N PRO A 357 -1.85 -14.54 10.14
CA PRO A 357 -1.29 -13.21 10.31
C PRO A 357 -0.97 -12.61 8.93
N THR A 358 -1.62 -11.50 8.60
CA THR A 358 -1.28 -10.68 7.42
C THR A 358 0.04 -9.96 7.66
N GLY A 359 1.12 -10.47 7.08
CA GLY A 359 2.37 -9.73 6.92
C GLY A 359 2.25 -8.71 5.78
N PRO A 360 3.21 -7.77 5.66
CA PRO A 360 3.19 -6.73 4.62
C PRO A 360 3.12 -7.38 3.23
N SER A 361 2.13 -6.95 2.45
CA SER A 361 1.74 -7.52 1.16
C SER A 361 2.63 -7.05 -0.02
N GLY A 362 3.59 -6.17 0.22
CA GLY A 362 4.55 -5.73 -0.79
C GLY A 362 5.90 -6.42 -0.66
N TRP A 363 6.30 -7.19 -1.68
CA TRP A 363 7.61 -7.85 -1.72
C TRP A 363 8.78 -6.83 -1.62
N TRP A 364 8.59 -5.58 -2.05
CA TRP A 364 9.59 -4.49 -1.97
C TRP A 364 9.73 -3.82 -0.58
N GLN A 365 8.91 -4.14 0.43
CA GLN A 365 8.86 -3.38 1.69
C GLN A 365 9.87 -3.80 2.78
N GLN A 366 10.79 -4.74 2.54
CA GLN A 366 11.67 -5.24 3.61
C GLN A 366 13.03 -4.52 3.65
N GLN A 367 13.26 -3.72 4.71
CA GLN A 367 14.61 -3.36 5.17
C GLN A 367 15.08 -4.31 6.29
N PRO A 368 16.39 -4.64 6.38
CA PRO A 368 16.90 -5.46 7.47
C PRO A 368 16.76 -4.74 8.83
N GLY A 369 16.01 -5.35 9.76
CA GLY A 369 15.99 -4.92 11.16
C GLY A 369 17.30 -5.29 11.87
N PRO A 370 17.80 -4.47 12.81
CA PRO A 370 19.03 -4.77 13.52
C PRO A 370 18.77 -5.88 14.56
N ARG A 371 19.53 -6.97 14.49
CA ARG A 371 19.69 -7.89 15.63
C ARG A 371 21.14 -7.95 16.06
N THR A 372 21.27 -7.74 17.36
CA THR A 372 22.47 -7.80 18.21
C THR A 372 23.01 -9.23 18.29
N GLY A 373 24.28 -9.40 17.93
CA GLY A 373 25.08 -10.59 18.21
C GLY A 373 26.36 -10.20 18.97
N PRO A 374 26.95 -11.12 19.76
CA PRO A 374 27.91 -10.78 20.81
C PRO A 374 29.31 -10.48 20.27
N ALA A 375 30.04 -9.68 21.05
CA ALA A 375 31.39 -9.19 20.79
C ALA A 375 32.46 -10.30 20.81
N GLN A 376 33.45 -10.20 19.92
CA GLN A 376 34.78 -10.82 20.05
C GLN A 376 35.81 -10.14 19.10
N PRO A 377 37.13 -10.29 19.32
CA PRO A 377 38.05 -9.17 19.56
C PRO A 377 38.92 -8.77 18.35
N ALA A 378 39.58 -7.63 18.51
CA ALA A 378 40.37 -6.89 17.51
C ALA A 378 41.55 -7.65 16.89
N PRO A 379 41.90 -7.38 15.61
CA PRO A 379 43.17 -7.79 15.02
C PRO A 379 44.24 -6.70 15.14
N THR A 380 45.47 -7.18 15.32
CA THR A 380 46.74 -6.45 15.41
C THR A 380 47.20 -5.88 14.07
N GLN A 381 47.81 -4.69 14.11
CA GLN A 381 48.47 -4.01 12.99
C GLN A 381 49.78 -4.71 12.57
N PRO A 382 50.22 -4.47 11.32
CA PRO A 382 51.63 -4.07 11.15
C PRO A 382 51.83 -2.78 10.34
N THR A 383 52.66 -1.94 10.95
CA THR A 383 53.56 -0.85 10.51
C THR A 383 53.91 -0.66 9.02
N ALA A 384 53.95 0.61 8.63
CA ALA A 384 54.47 1.18 7.39
C ALA A 384 55.99 1.45 7.41
N PRO A 385 56.62 1.70 6.25
CA PRO A 385 57.81 2.56 6.14
C PRO A 385 57.63 3.76 5.15
N PRO A 386 58.55 4.76 5.15
CA PRO A 386 58.19 6.18 4.96
C PRO A 386 58.91 6.84 3.73
N PRO A 387 59.15 8.18 3.62
CA PRO A 387 58.55 9.01 2.56
C PRO A 387 59.55 9.83 1.69
N ALA A 388 59.09 10.40 0.56
CA ALA A 388 59.65 11.58 -0.16
C ALA A 388 58.98 11.69 -1.56
N ALA A 389 58.77 12.83 -2.24
CA ALA A 389 58.92 14.26 -1.96
C ALA A 389 58.12 15.07 -3.02
N ALA A 390 57.77 16.31 -2.64
CA ALA A 390 57.61 17.54 -3.44
C ALA A 390 56.58 17.66 -4.61
N ARG A 391 55.84 18.78 -4.54
CA ARG A 391 54.77 19.29 -5.44
C ARG A 391 55.33 20.01 -6.69
N PRO A 392 54.45 20.47 -7.62
CA PRO A 392 53.98 21.85 -7.53
C PRO A 392 52.46 22.07 -7.78
N ILE A 393 52.02 23.26 -7.37
CA ILE A 393 50.64 23.80 -7.31
C ILE A 393 50.28 24.49 -8.64
N PRO A 394 48.97 24.63 -8.97
CA PRO A 394 48.50 25.92 -9.49
C PRO A 394 47.25 26.49 -8.78
N SER A 395 47.34 27.80 -8.50
CA SER A 395 46.30 28.85 -8.40
C SER A 395 45.03 28.69 -7.55
N ARG A 396 44.77 29.69 -6.69
CA ARG A 396 43.50 29.97 -5.98
C ARG A 396 43.02 31.41 -6.32
N PRO A 397 41.81 31.86 -5.93
CA PRO A 397 40.71 32.19 -6.85
C PRO A 397 40.12 33.61 -6.66
N ALA A 398 39.09 33.97 -7.43
CA ALA A 398 38.25 35.14 -7.18
C ALA A 398 37.15 34.88 -6.11
N PRO A 399 36.62 35.90 -5.41
CA PRO A 399 35.95 35.72 -4.12
C PRO A 399 34.44 35.45 -4.24
N ALA A 400 33.94 34.54 -3.40
CA ALA A 400 32.52 34.30 -3.17
C ALA A 400 32.06 34.95 -1.85
N ARG A 401 30.84 35.47 -1.89
CA ARG A 401 30.12 36.22 -0.84
C ARG A 401 30.02 35.47 0.50
N ALA A 402 30.05 36.27 1.57
CA ALA A 402 29.88 35.85 2.95
C ALA A 402 28.51 35.16 3.19
N GLY A 403 28.57 33.89 3.62
CA GLY A 403 27.47 33.17 4.24
C GLY A 403 27.87 32.82 5.68
N GLY A 404 27.06 33.25 6.65
CA GLY A 404 27.36 33.20 8.08
C GLY A 404 27.62 31.79 8.62
N MET A 405 28.69 31.66 9.41
CA MET A 405 28.94 30.52 10.28
C MET A 405 27.88 30.45 11.39
N GLY A 406 26.90 29.56 11.24
CA GLY A 406 26.11 29.02 12.34
C GLY A 406 26.64 27.63 12.69
N GLY A 407 27.66 27.55 13.54
CA GLY A 407 28.34 26.30 13.88
C GLY A 407 27.54 25.31 14.76
N PRO A 408 28.04 24.08 14.92
CA PRO A 408 27.40 22.94 15.63
C PRO A 408 27.19 23.15 17.15
N ALA A 409 27.56 24.30 17.70
CA ALA A 409 27.31 24.65 19.09
C ALA A 409 25.83 24.98 19.37
N ARG A 410 25.07 25.49 18.38
CA ARG A 410 23.63 25.76 18.54
C ARG A 410 22.78 24.50 18.55
N THR A 411 23.16 23.48 17.79
CA THR A 411 22.47 22.18 17.77
C THR A 411 22.71 21.41 19.07
N ALA A 412 23.93 21.40 19.60
CA ALA A 412 24.23 20.80 20.91
C ALA A 412 23.45 21.44 22.07
N GLY A 413 23.32 22.78 22.08
CA GLY A 413 22.52 23.50 23.07
C GLY A 413 21.02 23.18 23.00
N LEU A 414 20.47 22.99 21.79
CA LEU A 414 19.09 22.56 21.57
C LEU A 414 18.83 21.12 22.05
N TYR A 415 19.77 20.20 21.84
CA TYR A 415 19.66 18.83 22.35
C TYR A 415 19.71 18.76 23.88
N LEU A 416 20.60 19.55 24.51
CA LEU A 416 20.68 19.62 25.96
C LEU A 416 19.41 20.22 26.58
N ALA A 417 18.89 21.31 25.99
CA ALA A 417 17.64 21.93 26.44
C ALA A 417 16.42 20.99 26.29
N ALA A 418 16.33 20.25 25.18
CA ALA A 418 15.28 19.26 24.96
C ALA A 418 15.37 18.08 25.96
N MET A 419 16.58 17.65 26.30
CA MET A 419 16.80 16.57 27.25
C MET A 419 16.42 16.99 28.68
N VAL A 420 16.76 18.21 29.07
CA VAL A 420 16.37 18.81 30.36
C VAL A 420 14.85 19.01 30.44
N ALA A 421 14.22 19.51 29.37
CA ALA A 421 12.76 19.65 29.33
C ALA A 421 12.05 18.29 29.45
N ALA A 422 12.55 17.26 28.77
CA ALA A 422 11.99 15.90 28.87
C ALA A 422 12.15 15.31 30.27
N THR A 423 13.27 15.55 30.96
CA THR A 423 13.48 15.08 32.34
C THR A 423 12.58 15.80 33.33
N VAL A 424 12.36 17.11 33.16
CA VAL A 424 11.43 17.88 34.01
C VAL A 424 10.00 17.40 33.82
N VAL A 425 9.55 17.21 32.57
CA VAL A 425 8.20 16.68 32.28
C VAL A 425 8.01 15.29 32.88
N TRP A 426 9.02 14.42 32.78
CA TRP A 426 8.99 13.09 33.37
C TRP A 426 8.92 13.12 34.90
N ALA A 427 9.71 13.99 35.55
CA ALA A 427 9.68 14.16 37.00
C ALA A 427 8.33 14.71 37.50
N VAL A 428 7.74 15.67 36.78
CA VAL A 428 6.41 16.22 37.11
C VAL A 428 5.31 15.16 36.93
N ALA A 429 5.38 14.36 35.87
CA ALA A 429 4.43 13.27 35.66
C ALA A 429 4.52 12.20 36.77
N LEU A 430 5.73 11.83 37.21
CA LEU A 430 5.92 10.92 38.34
C LEU A 430 5.39 11.49 39.65
N ALA A 431 5.61 12.78 39.91
CA ALA A 431 5.08 13.45 41.10
C ALA A 431 3.55 13.49 41.10
N LEU A 432 2.93 13.80 39.96
CA LEU A 432 1.46 13.81 39.82
C LEU A 432 0.86 12.40 40.00
N ILE A 433 1.51 11.38 39.45
CA ILE A 433 1.10 9.98 39.63
C ILE A 433 1.22 9.57 41.10
N ALA A 434 2.30 9.94 41.79
CA ALA A 434 2.47 9.66 43.21
C ALA A 434 1.38 10.32 44.07
N VAL A 435 1.03 11.58 43.77
CA VAL A 435 -0.06 12.30 44.45
C VAL A 435 -1.42 11.65 44.17
N LEU A 436 -1.71 11.28 42.92
CA LEU A 436 -2.95 10.59 42.54
C LEU A 436 -3.09 9.22 43.22
N LEU A 437 -2.00 8.46 43.33
CA LEU A 437 -1.99 7.17 44.02
C LEU A 437 -2.18 7.32 45.53
N HIS A 438 -1.62 8.38 46.12
CA HIS A 438 -1.81 8.68 47.54
C HIS A 438 -3.25 9.10 47.85
N LEU A 439 -3.86 9.93 46.99
CA LEU A 439 -5.27 10.33 47.11
C LEU A 439 -6.24 9.16 46.89
N ALA A 440 -5.84 8.15 46.10
CA ALA A 440 -6.65 6.97 45.80
C ALA A 440 -6.53 5.83 46.83
N GLY A 441 -5.67 5.96 47.86
CA GLY A 441 -5.53 4.97 48.94
C GLY A 441 -5.02 3.59 48.51
N LEU A 442 -4.36 3.49 47.34
CA LEU A 442 -3.90 2.21 46.78
C LEU A 442 -2.51 1.82 47.33
N PRO A 443 -2.27 0.53 47.64
CA PRO A 443 -0.98 0.06 48.12
C PRO A 443 0.11 0.17 47.03
N PRO A 444 1.37 0.50 47.41
CA PRO A 444 2.43 0.92 46.48
C PRO A 444 2.87 -0.14 45.45
N ALA A 445 2.48 -1.40 45.63
CA ALA A 445 2.79 -2.48 44.70
C ALA A 445 1.95 -2.49 43.41
N ALA A 446 0.72 -1.95 43.44
CA ALA A 446 -0.19 -1.93 42.28
C ALA A 446 -0.06 -0.66 41.41
N GLY A 447 0.36 0.46 42.02
CA GLY A 447 0.51 1.75 41.33
C GLY A 447 1.66 1.78 40.31
N SER A 448 2.74 1.03 40.56
CA SER A 448 3.94 1.02 39.73
C SER A 448 3.73 0.42 38.33
N ILE A 449 2.83 -0.56 38.20
CA ILE A 449 2.55 -1.22 36.91
C ILE A 449 1.66 -0.32 36.03
N ILE A 450 0.66 0.33 36.63
CA ILE A 450 -0.25 1.25 35.91
C ILE A 450 0.52 2.52 35.49
N ALA A 451 1.40 3.04 36.35
CA ALA A 451 2.26 4.17 36.02
C ALA A 451 3.23 3.85 34.86
N ALA A 452 3.80 2.64 34.82
CA ALA A 452 4.68 2.20 33.74
C ALA A 452 3.94 2.03 32.41
N LEU A 453 2.70 1.54 32.42
CA LEU A 453 1.87 1.37 31.23
C LEU A 453 1.38 2.70 30.64
N VAL A 454 0.98 3.65 31.50
CA VAL A 454 0.54 4.99 31.05
C VAL A 454 1.72 5.82 30.53
N ALA A 455 2.91 5.68 31.13
CA ALA A 455 4.13 6.33 30.64
C ALA A 455 4.65 5.75 29.30
N LEU A 456 4.23 4.53 28.93
CA LEU A 456 4.63 3.90 27.67
C LEU A 456 3.93 4.54 26.46
N VAL A 457 2.74 5.11 26.62
CA VAL A 457 1.93 5.63 25.51
C VAL A 457 2.59 6.86 24.84
N PRO A 458 3.03 7.90 25.58
CA PRO A 458 3.76 9.02 24.98
C PRO A 458 5.12 8.59 24.41
N ALA A 459 5.81 7.66 25.07
CA ALA A 459 7.09 7.13 24.60
C ALA A 459 6.94 6.37 23.27
N LEU A 460 5.87 5.59 23.10
CA LEU A 460 5.56 4.88 21.87
C LEU A 460 5.17 5.83 20.73
N MET A 461 4.44 6.91 21.03
CA MET A 461 4.12 7.97 20.07
C MET A 461 5.37 8.75 19.61
N VAL A 462 6.26 9.11 20.54
CA VAL A 462 7.55 9.74 20.23
C VAL A 462 8.44 8.79 19.44
N PHE A 463 8.48 7.51 19.81
CA PHE A 463 9.22 6.47 19.09
C PHE A 463 8.70 6.29 17.66
N ARG A 464 7.37 6.20 17.44
CA ARG A 464 6.77 6.20 16.09
C ARG A 464 7.15 7.45 15.29
N ARG A 465 7.12 8.64 15.89
CA ARG A 465 7.54 9.89 15.23
C ARG A 465 9.03 9.90 14.86
N VAL A 466 9.90 9.38 15.73
CA VAL A 466 11.35 9.32 15.49
C VAL A 466 11.70 8.28 14.43
N VAL A 467 11.05 7.11 14.45
CA VAL A 467 11.20 6.08 13.42
C VAL A 467 10.70 6.59 12.06
N ARG A 468 9.54 7.28 12.01
CA ARG A 468 9.05 7.96 10.80
C ARG A 468 10.03 9.03 10.32
N ARG A 469 10.62 9.85 11.20
CA ARG A 469 11.65 10.84 10.82
C ARG A 469 12.97 10.24 10.33
N ARG A 470 13.35 9.04 10.80
CA ARG A 470 14.54 8.32 10.27
C ARG A 470 14.29 7.76 8.87
N ARG A 471 13.05 7.38 8.52
CA ARG A 471 12.66 7.01 7.15
C ARG A 471 12.70 8.19 6.16
N ARG A 472 12.67 9.44 6.66
CA ARG A 472 12.72 10.69 5.87
C ARG A 472 14.13 11.16 5.46
N ARG A 473 15.19 10.36 5.64
CA ARG A 473 16.53 10.71 5.13
C ARG A 473 16.93 9.76 4.00
N PRO A 474 17.29 10.28 2.81
CA PRO A 474 17.90 9.45 1.79
C PRO A 474 19.25 8.91 2.30
N PRO A 475 19.64 7.67 1.94
CA PRO A 475 20.92 7.12 2.34
C PRO A 475 22.03 7.93 1.65
N GLY A 476 22.87 8.62 2.42
CA GLY A 476 24.03 9.32 1.86
C GLY A 476 24.53 10.58 2.56
N LYS A 477 23.89 11.06 3.64
CA LYS A 477 24.46 12.14 4.45
C LYS A 477 24.51 11.78 5.92
N THR A 478 25.61 11.15 6.33
CA THR A 478 26.09 11.15 7.71
C THR A 478 26.76 12.50 8.04
N PRO A 479 26.72 12.92 9.32
CA PRO A 479 26.94 14.29 9.76
C PRO A 479 28.35 14.84 9.50
#